data_AF-A0A8J5BXE2-F1
#
_entry.id   AF-A0A8J5BXE2-F1
#
_cell.length_a   1.000
_cell.length_b   1.000
_cell.length_c   1.000
_cell.angle_alpha   90.00
_cell.angle_beta   90.00
_cell.angle_gamma   90.00
#
_symmetry.space_group_name_H-M   'P 1'
#
loop_
_entity.id
_entity.type
_entity.pdbx_description
1 polymer ?
#
loop_
_entity_poly.entity_id
_entity_poly.type
_entity_poly.pdbx_seq_one_letter_code
_entity_poly.pdbx_strand_id
1 'polypeptide(L)'
;MVHDTTTEQGHESDKPTVVIQVTPFEDNHGERCCQYYLTQKGEVFEVEGEGDMLTVNVKDHKEVGPTKVTEFLVTRVSTGKAKRVIHYYYPNWADFSAPGVNTDIDDIVKSAGPITDSPPIVHCSAGVGRTGTYIVADFLTTFQKELHGEDIVCSLVDQMRQQRSHMVQTISQYEYLHSLQAELLH
;
A
#
# COMPACT_ATOMS: atom_id res chain seq x y z
N MET A 1 16.90 -35.35 -34.33
CA MET A 1 15.95 -34.60 -33.48
C MET A 1 16.68 -34.27 -32.20
N VAL A 2 17.24 -33.07 -32.13
CA VAL A 2 17.89 -32.56 -30.91
C VAL A 2 16.78 -31.83 -30.16
N HIS A 3 16.44 -32.32 -28.97
CA HIS A 3 15.48 -31.65 -28.10
C HIS A 3 16.15 -30.39 -27.56
N ASP A 4 15.69 -29.24 -28.06
CA ASP A 4 16.02 -27.93 -27.54
C ASP A 4 15.21 -27.74 -26.24
N THR A 5 15.85 -28.01 -25.11
CA THR A 5 15.31 -27.64 -23.79
C THR A 5 15.62 -26.17 -23.56
N THR A 6 14.82 -25.30 -24.16
CA THR A 6 14.80 -23.88 -23.81
C THR A 6 14.20 -23.77 -22.42
N THR A 7 15.07 -23.69 -21.43
CA THR A 7 14.72 -23.28 -20.07
C THR A 7 14.00 -21.94 -20.15
N GLU A 8 12.69 -21.92 -19.92
CA GLU A 8 11.93 -20.70 -19.69
C GLU A 8 12.47 -20.05 -18.41
N GLN A 9 13.51 -19.22 -18.55
CA GLN A 9 13.85 -18.25 -17.53
C GLN A 9 12.72 -17.22 -17.53
N GLY A 10 11.75 -17.44 -16.63
CA GLY A 10 10.70 -16.48 -16.36
C GLY A 10 11.33 -15.11 -16.11
N HIS A 11 11.04 -14.16 -17.00
CA HIS A 11 11.52 -12.80 -16.91
C HIS A 11 10.90 -12.17 -15.65
N GLU A 12 11.69 -12.11 -14.57
CA GLU A 12 11.27 -11.49 -13.32
C GLU A 12 11.17 -9.98 -13.57
N SER A 13 9.98 -9.42 -13.38
CA SER A 13 9.71 -8.02 -13.67
C SER A 13 10.61 -7.09 -12.84
N ASP A 14 11.18 -6.08 -13.50
CA ASP A 14 11.95 -5.00 -12.86
C ASP A 14 11.05 -4.02 -12.08
N LYS A 15 9.73 -4.16 -12.19
CA LYS A 15 8.79 -3.33 -11.45
C LYS A 15 8.76 -3.72 -9.97
N PRO A 16 8.87 -2.74 -9.04
CA PRO A 16 8.84 -3.03 -7.62
C PRO A 16 7.49 -3.58 -7.16
N THR A 17 7.50 -4.27 -6.02
CA THR A 17 6.28 -4.46 -5.21
C THR A 17 6.07 -3.23 -4.33
N VAL A 18 4.82 -2.82 -4.14
CA VAL A 18 4.47 -1.66 -3.32
C VAL A 18 3.78 -2.11 -2.04
N VAL A 19 4.19 -1.52 -0.91
CA VAL A 19 3.56 -1.64 0.40
C VAL A 19 3.11 -0.26 0.86
N ILE A 20 1.89 -0.15 1.38
CA ILE A 20 1.28 1.09 1.83
C ILE A 20 0.78 0.89 3.25
N GLN A 21 1.47 1.52 4.21
CA GLN A 21 1.13 1.53 5.62
C GLN A 21 0.42 2.84 5.96
N VAL A 22 -0.87 2.77 6.26
CA VAL A 22 -1.71 3.94 6.62
C VAL A 22 -2.05 3.96 8.13
N THR A 23 -1.11 3.54 8.97
CA THR A 23 -1.20 3.64 10.43
C THR A 23 0.15 3.96 11.03
N PRO A 24 0.23 4.78 12.10
CA PRO A 24 1.45 4.82 12.90
C PRO A 24 1.69 3.45 13.56
N PHE A 25 2.93 3.20 13.97
CA PHE A 25 3.29 2.00 14.75
C PHE A 25 2.62 2.01 16.14
N GLU A 26 2.48 3.18 16.76
CA GLU A 26 1.81 3.37 18.04
C GLU A 26 0.88 4.60 17.98
N ASP A 27 -0.19 4.58 18.77
CA ASP A 27 -0.98 5.77 19.04
C ASP A 27 -1.33 5.87 20.54
N ASN A 28 -2.24 6.79 20.91
CA ASN A 28 -2.65 7.02 22.29
C ASN A 28 -3.28 5.79 22.99
N HIS A 29 -3.64 4.74 22.25
CA HIS A 29 -4.19 3.48 22.75
C HIS A 29 -3.20 2.32 22.69
N GLY A 30 -1.94 2.58 22.35
CA GLY A 30 -0.85 1.59 22.35
C GLY A 30 -0.39 1.17 20.95
N GLU A 31 0.24 -0.01 20.88
CA GLU A 31 0.78 -0.56 19.65
C GLU A 31 -0.32 -0.87 18.63
N ARG A 32 -0.14 -0.37 17.41
CA ARG A 32 -1.05 -0.55 16.28
C ARG A 32 -0.46 -1.42 15.19
N CYS A 33 0.85 -1.33 14.99
CA CYS A 33 1.62 -2.14 14.06
C CYS A 33 3.04 -2.27 14.61
N CYS A 34 3.60 -3.48 14.61
CA CYS A 34 5.00 -3.65 14.96
C CYS A 34 5.89 -3.03 13.87
N GLN A 35 7.06 -2.51 14.26
CA GLN A 35 8.04 -2.04 13.29
C GLN A 35 8.77 -3.24 12.67
N TYR A 36 8.34 -3.64 11.47
CA TYR A 36 8.85 -4.82 10.76
C TYR A 36 9.99 -4.52 9.77
N TYR A 37 10.50 -3.28 9.75
CA TYR A 37 11.56 -2.86 8.84
C TYR A 37 12.47 -1.80 9.46
N LEU A 38 13.65 -1.65 8.84
CA LEU A 38 14.64 -0.63 9.14
C LEU A 38 14.61 0.49 8.10
N THR A 39 15.07 1.69 8.44
CA THR A 39 15.02 2.86 7.55
C THR A 39 16.37 3.46 7.23
N GLN A 40 17.45 3.10 7.92
CA GLN A 40 18.75 3.69 7.62
C GLN A 40 19.34 3.03 6.38
N LYS A 41 19.67 3.88 5.39
CA LYS A 41 20.28 3.44 4.12
C LYS A 41 21.55 2.62 4.37
N GLY A 42 21.63 1.47 3.72
CA GLY A 42 22.72 0.52 3.86
C GLY A 42 22.52 -0.52 4.96
N GLU A 43 21.53 -0.36 5.84
CA GLU A 43 21.18 -1.42 6.79
C GLU A 43 20.67 -2.67 6.08
N VAL A 44 20.99 -3.82 6.68
CA VAL A 44 20.58 -5.13 6.22
C VAL A 44 20.07 -5.92 7.41
N PHE A 45 18.90 -6.54 7.26
CA PHE A 45 18.33 -7.43 8.25
C PHE A 45 17.77 -8.68 7.58
N GLU A 46 17.58 -9.74 8.37
CA GLU A 46 17.05 -11.01 7.88
C GLU A 46 15.68 -11.28 8.52
N VAL A 47 14.76 -11.81 7.72
CA VAL A 47 13.43 -12.23 8.17
C VAL A 47 13.11 -13.61 7.62
N GLU A 48 12.55 -14.48 8.45
CA GLU A 48 12.09 -15.80 8.03
C GLU A 48 10.70 -15.66 7.39
N GLY A 49 10.52 -16.23 6.20
CA GLY A 49 9.26 -16.17 5.47
C GLY A 49 9.06 -17.38 4.57
N GLU A 50 7.90 -18.03 4.68
CA GLU A 50 7.50 -19.18 3.84
C GLU A 50 8.55 -20.31 3.74
N GLY A 51 9.26 -20.60 4.83
CA GLY A 51 10.30 -21.63 4.87
C GLY A 51 11.62 -21.24 4.20
N ASP A 52 11.82 -19.94 3.96
CA ASP A 52 13.05 -19.36 3.41
C ASP A 52 13.53 -18.19 4.27
N MET A 53 14.80 -17.83 4.13
CA MET A 53 15.36 -16.64 4.73
C MET A 53 15.35 -15.52 3.69
N LEU A 54 14.84 -14.35 4.06
CA LEU A 54 14.89 -13.16 3.23
C LEU A 54 15.89 -12.17 3.82
N THR A 55 16.84 -11.73 3.00
CA THR A 55 17.72 -10.61 3.33
C THR A 55 17.09 -9.33 2.79
N VAL A 56 16.84 -8.36 3.67
CA VAL A 56 16.25 -7.07 3.32
C VAL A 56 17.31 -5.98 3.44
N ASN A 57 17.68 -5.37 2.32
CA ASN A 57 18.66 -4.29 2.27
C ASN A 57 17.95 -2.95 2.01
N VAL A 58 18.18 -1.97 2.88
CA VAL A 58 17.63 -0.61 2.74
C VAL A 58 18.45 0.15 1.70
N LYS A 59 17.85 0.42 0.53
CA LYS A 59 18.49 1.10 -0.60
C LYS A 59 18.36 2.61 -0.52
N ASP A 60 17.20 3.09 -0.08
CA ASP A 60 16.97 4.51 0.07
C ASP A 60 15.86 4.79 1.09
N HIS A 61 15.89 5.97 1.68
CA HIS A 61 14.84 6.45 2.57
C HIS A 61 14.71 7.96 2.41
N LYS A 62 13.49 8.43 2.17
CA LYS A 62 13.18 9.84 1.97
C LYS A 62 11.83 10.21 2.56
N GLU A 63 11.66 11.48 2.87
CA GLU A 63 10.38 12.05 3.29
C GLU A 63 9.82 12.90 2.14
N VAL A 64 8.57 12.67 1.79
CA VAL A 64 7.82 13.41 0.76
C VAL A 64 6.55 13.92 1.42
N GLY A 65 6.56 15.19 1.82
CA GLY A 65 5.53 15.74 2.68
C GLY A 65 5.44 14.95 4.00
N PRO A 66 4.24 14.51 4.44
CA PRO A 66 4.06 13.67 5.63
C PRO A 66 4.34 12.18 5.39
N THR A 67 4.60 11.77 4.14
CA THR A 67 4.83 10.36 3.78
C THR A 67 6.31 10.04 3.85
N LYS A 68 6.65 8.93 4.50
CA LYS A 68 8.01 8.37 4.49
C LYS A 68 8.06 7.26 3.44
N VAL A 69 9.03 7.32 2.54
CA VAL A 69 9.20 6.36 1.45
C VAL A 69 10.52 5.64 1.62
N THR A 70 10.48 4.31 1.74
CA THR A 70 11.67 3.46 1.88
C THR A 70 11.75 2.49 0.72
N GLU A 71 12.90 2.43 0.05
CA GLU A 71 13.18 1.44 -0.99
C GLU A 71 14.02 0.30 -0.40
N PHE A 72 13.58 -0.93 -0.62
CA PHE A 72 14.28 -2.14 -0.23
C PHE A 72 14.66 -2.97 -1.44
N LEU A 73 15.77 -3.69 -1.32
CA LEU A 73 16.03 -4.88 -2.11
C LEU A 73 15.85 -6.11 -1.21
N VAL A 74 14.80 -6.88 -1.47
CA VAL A 74 14.49 -8.11 -0.73
C VAL A 74 15.04 -9.29 -1.54
N THR A 75 15.96 -10.05 -0.95
CA THR A 75 16.62 -11.17 -1.62
C THR A 75 16.29 -12.46 -0.89
N ARG A 76 15.80 -13.46 -1.63
CA ARG A 76 15.58 -14.81 -1.12
C ARG A 76 16.93 -15.53 -1.04
N VAL A 77 17.34 -15.94 0.16
CA VAL A 77 18.67 -16.51 0.40
C VAL A 77 18.87 -17.81 -0.36
N SER A 78 17.87 -18.69 -0.39
CA SER A 78 17.99 -20.00 -1.04
C SER A 78 18.23 -19.93 -2.55
N THR A 79 17.70 -18.91 -3.23
CA THR A 79 17.75 -18.79 -4.70
C THR A 79 18.58 -17.62 -5.21
N GLY A 80 18.91 -16.66 -4.34
CA GLY A 80 19.52 -15.39 -4.73
C GLY A 80 18.60 -14.46 -5.52
N LYS A 81 17.32 -14.84 -5.74
CA LYS A 81 16.35 -13.98 -6.44
C LYS A 81 16.05 -12.75 -5.60
N ALA A 82 16.09 -11.58 -6.23
CA ALA A 82 15.92 -10.31 -5.56
C ALA A 82 14.78 -9.52 -6.19
N LYS A 83 13.99 -8.86 -5.35
CA LYS A 83 12.89 -7.99 -5.77
C LYS A 83 12.98 -6.65 -5.09
N ARG A 84 12.75 -5.58 -5.86
CA ARG A 84 12.61 -4.23 -5.32
C ARG A 84 11.27 -4.08 -4.62
N VAL A 85 11.26 -3.47 -3.44
CA VAL A 85 10.05 -3.15 -2.70
C VAL A 85 10.07 -1.67 -2.35
N ILE A 86 8.98 -0.95 -2.65
CA ILE A 86 8.80 0.44 -2.22
C ILE A 86 7.73 0.45 -1.13
N HIS A 87 8.09 0.99 0.03
CA HIS A 87 7.21 1.10 1.17
C HIS A 87 6.86 2.55 1.43
N TYR A 88 5.57 2.85 1.34
CA TYR A 88 4.97 4.14 1.69
C TYR A 88 4.41 4.03 3.10
N TYR A 89 4.95 4.84 4.00
CA TYR A 89 4.50 4.94 5.38
C TYR A 89 3.87 6.30 5.62
N TYR A 90 2.58 6.29 5.93
CA TYR A 90 1.81 7.45 6.34
C TYR A 90 1.43 7.35 7.83
N PRO A 91 2.24 7.91 8.74
CA PRO A 91 2.00 7.84 10.19
C PRO A 91 0.85 8.73 10.65
N ASN A 92 0.52 9.78 9.89
CA ASN A 92 -0.31 10.89 10.36
C ASN A 92 -1.82 10.67 10.16
N TRP A 93 -2.26 9.42 9.96
CA TRP A 93 -3.67 9.07 9.91
C TRP A 93 -4.12 8.47 11.25
N ALA A 94 -4.72 9.32 12.08
CA ALA A 94 -5.28 8.93 13.37
C ALA A 94 -6.35 7.83 13.21
N ASP A 95 -6.39 6.91 14.17
CA ASP A 95 -7.37 5.82 14.17
C ASP A 95 -8.80 6.38 14.28
N PHE A 96 -9.75 5.79 13.55
CA PHE A 96 -11.16 6.22 13.50
C PHE A 96 -11.44 7.64 12.96
N SER A 97 -10.42 8.39 12.54
CA SER A 97 -10.62 9.66 11.86
C SER A 97 -10.78 9.46 10.35
N ALA A 98 -11.51 10.38 9.72
CA ALA A 98 -11.34 10.62 8.30
C ALA A 98 -9.87 11.02 8.02
N PRO A 99 -9.36 10.76 6.81
CA PRO A 99 -8.26 11.53 6.27
C PRO A 99 -8.60 13.03 6.44
N GLY A 100 -7.74 13.80 7.12
CA GLY A 100 -7.92 15.26 7.17
C GLY A 100 -7.94 15.86 5.76
N VAL A 101 -8.50 17.06 5.60
CA VAL A 101 -8.66 17.78 4.31
C VAL A 101 -7.35 17.99 3.52
N ASN A 102 -6.18 17.68 4.12
CA ASN A 102 -4.85 17.66 3.49
C ASN A 102 -4.17 16.29 3.57
N THR A 103 -4.92 15.18 3.56
CA THR A 103 -4.28 13.88 3.43
C THR A 103 -3.80 13.70 2.02
N ASP A 104 -2.48 13.70 1.89
CA ASP A 104 -1.73 13.35 0.71
C ASP A 104 -1.90 11.86 0.30
N ILE A 105 -3.11 11.30 0.46
CA ILE A 105 -3.54 10.07 -0.24
C ILE A 105 -3.26 10.28 -1.72
N ASP A 106 -3.59 11.46 -2.25
CA ASP A 106 -3.23 11.89 -3.59
C ASP A 106 -1.74 11.73 -3.92
N ASP A 107 -0.82 12.08 -3.01
CA ASP A 107 0.62 11.92 -3.27
C ASP A 107 1.05 10.46 -3.16
N ILE A 108 0.46 9.67 -2.26
CA ILE A 108 0.71 8.22 -2.19
C ILE A 108 0.21 7.54 -3.48
N VAL A 109 -0.99 7.86 -3.93
CA VAL A 109 -1.63 7.36 -5.15
C VAL A 109 -0.84 7.76 -6.40
N LYS A 110 -0.49 9.05 -6.53
CA LYS A 110 0.30 9.58 -7.67
C LYS A 110 1.74 9.05 -7.67
N SER A 111 2.35 8.86 -6.49
CA SER A 111 3.69 8.29 -6.39
C SER A 111 3.74 6.78 -6.52
N ALA A 112 2.63 6.07 -6.30
CA ALA A 112 2.53 4.62 -6.44
C ALA A 112 2.28 4.18 -7.89
N GLY A 113 1.53 4.94 -8.70
CA GLY A 113 1.36 4.80 -10.16
C GLY A 113 1.22 3.38 -10.74
N PRO A 114 1.31 3.15 -12.07
CA PRO A 114 1.38 1.79 -12.65
C PRO A 114 2.79 1.18 -12.46
N ILE A 115 3.42 1.44 -11.31
CA ILE A 115 4.83 1.16 -11.03
C ILE A 115 5.02 -0.32 -10.66
N THR A 116 3.96 -1.13 -10.63
CA THR A 116 4.02 -2.52 -10.16
C THR A 116 3.30 -3.48 -11.12
N ASP A 117 3.75 -4.73 -11.18
CA ASP A 117 3.07 -5.83 -11.88
C ASP A 117 2.20 -6.67 -10.94
N SER A 118 2.06 -6.23 -9.68
CA SER A 118 1.33 -6.95 -8.63
C SER A 118 0.50 -5.96 -7.82
N PRO A 119 -0.73 -6.29 -7.41
CA PRO A 119 -1.54 -5.42 -6.56
C PRO A 119 -0.75 -4.92 -5.33
N PRO A 120 -0.84 -3.64 -4.97
CA PRO A 120 -0.15 -3.10 -3.80
C PRO A 120 -0.68 -3.75 -2.52
N ILE A 121 0.20 -3.93 -1.54
CA ILE A 121 -0.16 -4.41 -0.21
C ILE A 121 -0.53 -3.18 0.63
N VAL A 122 -1.81 -3.02 0.97
CA VAL A 122 -2.27 -1.93 1.83
C VAL A 122 -2.61 -2.47 3.21
N HIS A 123 -2.05 -1.87 4.27
CA HIS A 123 -2.38 -2.26 5.63
C HIS A 123 -2.48 -1.05 6.58
N CYS A 124 -3.21 -1.26 7.68
CA CYS A 124 -3.22 -0.38 8.83
C CYS A 124 -2.90 -1.22 10.07
N SER A 125 -3.76 -1.23 11.08
CA SER A 125 -3.70 -2.16 12.22
C SER A 125 -4.50 -3.43 11.92
N ALA A 126 -5.84 -3.38 11.98
CA ALA A 126 -6.71 -4.53 11.64
C ALA A 126 -6.86 -4.78 10.11
N GLY A 127 -6.38 -3.85 9.28
CA GLY A 127 -6.46 -3.95 7.82
C GLY A 127 -7.87 -3.78 7.26
N VAL A 128 -8.74 -2.98 7.90
CA VAL A 128 -10.15 -2.81 7.46
C VAL A 128 -10.62 -1.35 7.35
N GLY A 129 -10.49 -0.55 8.41
CA GLY A 129 -11.00 0.83 8.45
C GLY A 129 -10.23 1.77 7.53
N ARG A 130 -9.01 2.16 7.96
CA ARG A 130 -8.13 3.05 7.18
C ARG A 130 -7.70 2.41 5.86
N THR A 131 -7.42 1.10 5.86
CA THR A 131 -7.13 0.33 4.64
C THR A 131 -8.27 0.43 3.62
N GLY A 132 -9.51 0.20 4.04
CA GLY A 132 -10.64 0.31 3.11
C GLY A 132 -10.89 1.71 2.63
N THR A 133 -10.77 2.68 3.53
CA THR A 133 -10.91 4.10 3.17
C THR A 133 -9.85 4.51 2.15
N TYR A 134 -8.59 4.09 2.33
CA TYR A 134 -7.52 4.34 1.36
C TYR A 134 -7.82 3.72 0.00
N ILE A 135 -8.22 2.45 -0.05
CA ILE A 135 -8.47 1.74 -1.33
C ILE A 135 -9.64 2.39 -2.09
N VAL A 136 -10.73 2.77 -1.42
CA VAL A 136 -11.84 3.47 -2.10
C VAL A 136 -11.40 4.85 -2.57
N ALA A 137 -10.66 5.61 -1.75
CA ALA A 137 -10.16 6.92 -2.13
C ALA A 137 -9.21 6.86 -3.34
N ASP A 138 -8.26 5.91 -3.34
CA ASP A 138 -7.36 5.63 -4.46
C ASP A 138 -8.13 5.32 -5.75
N PHE A 139 -9.16 4.47 -5.66
CA PHE A 139 -10.02 4.14 -6.79
C PHE A 139 -10.74 5.37 -7.33
N LEU A 140 -11.40 6.16 -6.46
CA LEU A 140 -12.11 7.36 -6.85
C LEU A 140 -11.18 8.38 -7.52
N THR A 141 -10.02 8.65 -6.94
CA THR A 141 -9.03 9.59 -7.48
C THR A 141 -8.47 9.11 -8.82
N THR A 142 -8.15 7.82 -8.93
CA THR A 142 -7.54 7.23 -10.14
C THR A 142 -8.51 7.20 -11.31
N PHE A 143 -9.77 6.83 -11.06
CA PHE A 143 -10.76 6.60 -12.11
C PHE A 143 -11.76 7.75 -12.28
N GLN A 144 -11.55 8.90 -11.63
CA GLN A 144 -12.49 10.02 -11.61
C GLN A 144 -13.03 10.42 -13.00
N LYS A 145 -12.20 10.33 -14.06
CA LYS A 145 -12.58 10.71 -15.43
C LYS A 145 -13.50 9.68 -16.08
N GLU A 146 -13.33 8.42 -15.72
CA GLU A 146 -14.08 7.26 -16.18
C GLU A 146 -15.41 7.09 -15.42
N LEU A 147 -15.56 7.70 -14.24
CA LEU A 147 -16.80 7.60 -13.44
C LEU A 147 -17.98 8.41 -14.00
N HIS A 148 -17.74 9.33 -14.94
CA HIS A 148 -18.79 10.08 -15.65
C HIS A 148 -19.85 10.77 -14.75
N GLY A 149 -19.53 11.10 -13.50
CA GLY A 149 -20.48 11.72 -12.58
C GLY A 149 -21.29 10.76 -11.70
N GLU A 150 -21.08 9.44 -11.80
CA GLU A 150 -21.81 8.45 -11.00
C GLU A 150 -21.32 8.41 -9.55
N ASP A 151 -22.24 8.54 -8.58
CA ASP A 151 -21.95 8.24 -7.17
C ASP A 151 -21.86 6.72 -6.99
N ILE A 152 -20.66 6.25 -6.65
CA ILE A 152 -20.33 4.82 -6.55
C ILE A 152 -19.73 4.44 -5.19
N VAL A 153 -19.65 5.36 -4.23
CA VAL A 153 -19.04 5.08 -2.92
C VAL A 153 -19.74 3.90 -2.25
N CYS A 154 -21.08 3.86 -2.30
CA CYS A 154 -21.86 2.79 -1.69
C CYS A 154 -21.54 1.42 -2.32
N SER A 155 -21.57 1.32 -3.65
CA SER A 155 -21.33 0.06 -4.36
C SER A 155 -19.89 -0.43 -4.19
N LEU A 156 -18.91 0.48 -4.20
CA LEU A 156 -17.51 0.14 -3.93
C LEU A 156 -17.31 -0.42 -2.53
N VAL A 157 -17.87 0.25 -1.50
CA VAL A 157 -17.75 -0.23 -0.11
C VAL A 157 -18.41 -1.59 0.07
N ASP A 158 -19.59 -1.81 -0.53
CA ASP A 158 -20.27 -3.11 -0.49
C ASP A 158 -19.45 -4.20 -1.18
N GLN A 159 -18.90 -3.94 -2.37
CA GLN A 159 -18.03 -4.88 -3.07
C GLN A 159 -16.76 -5.19 -2.27
N MET A 160 -16.16 -4.20 -1.61
CA MET A 160 -15.01 -4.40 -0.75
C MET A 160 -15.34 -5.26 0.48
N ARG A 161 -16.53 -5.06 1.08
CA ARG A 161 -17.00 -5.85 2.23
C ARG A 161 -17.28 -7.31 1.88
N GLN A 162 -17.60 -7.62 0.61
CA GLN A 162 -17.71 -8.99 0.12
C GLN A 162 -16.35 -9.71 0.02
N GLN A 163 -15.26 -8.96 -0.19
CA GLN A 163 -13.90 -9.51 -0.29
C GLN A 163 -13.19 -9.58 1.07
N ARG A 164 -13.43 -8.60 1.94
CA ARG A 164 -12.91 -8.55 3.31
C ARG A 164 -13.95 -7.91 4.23
N SER A 165 -14.35 -8.58 5.30
CA SER A 165 -15.37 -8.03 6.21
C SER A 165 -14.94 -6.70 6.82
N HIS A 166 -15.90 -5.80 7.07
CA HIS A 166 -15.72 -4.53 7.79
C HIS A 166 -14.84 -3.47 7.11
N MET A 167 -14.58 -3.57 5.80
CA MET A 167 -13.92 -2.47 5.07
C MET A 167 -14.71 -1.17 5.22
N VAL A 168 -14.00 -0.06 5.48
CA VAL A 168 -14.56 1.24 5.86
C VAL A 168 -15.42 1.10 7.13
N GLN A 169 -14.80 1.34 8.28
CA GLN A 169 -15.32 0.88 9.57
C GLN A 169 -16.20 1.93 10.26
N THR A 170 -15.93 3.22 10.06
CA THR A 170 -16.65 4.31 10.74
C THR A 170 -17.51 5.12 9.78
N ILE A 171 -18.54 5.78 10.34
CA ILE A 171 -19.36 6.74 9.60
C ILE A 171 -18.49 7.89 9.07
N SER A 172 -17.57 8.40 9.88
CA SER A 172 -16.64 9.47 9.47
C SER A 172 -15.78 9.12 8.25
N GLN A 173 -15.32 7.86 8.15
CA GLN A 173 -14.59 7.38 6.97
C GLN A 173 -15.49 7.29 5.75
N TYR A 174 -16.74 6.88 5.93
CA TYR A 174 -17.71 6.78 4.84
C TYR A 174 -18.15 8.17 4.34
N GLU A 175 -18.43 9.11 5.25
CA GLU A 175 -18.73 10.52 4.93
C GLU A 175 -17.58 11.18 4.18
N TYR A 176 -16.33 10.91 4.59
CA TYR A 176 -15.15 11.39 3.87
C TYR A 176 -15.12 10.94 2.42
N LEU A 177 -15.42 9.67 2.13
CA LEU A 177 -15.40 9.15 0.77
C LEU A 177 -16.44 9.82 -0.13
N HIS A 178 -17.62 10.11 0.43
CA HIS A 178 -18.66 10.88 -0.25
C HIS A 178 -18.22 12.33 -0.54
N SER A 179 -17.64 13.00 0.44
CA SER A 179 -17.09 14.35 0.26
C SER A 179 -15.98 14.37 -0.79
N LEU A 180 -15.07 13.41 -0.75
CA LEU A 180 -13.99 13.25 -1.73
C LEU A 180 -14.57 13.05 -3.14
N GLN A 181 -15.56 12.16 -3.29
CA GLN A 181 -16.17 11.95 -4.61
C GLN A 181 -16.85 13.22 -5.11
N ALA A 182 -17.58 13.94 -4.26
CA ALA A 182 -18.22 15.20 -4.62
C ALA A 182 -17.19 16.26 -5.06
N GLU A 183 -16.03 16.35 -4.39
CA GLU A 183 -14.94 17.25 -4.78
C GLU A 183 -14.33 16.87 -6.13
N LEU A 184 -14.17 15.57 -6.43
CA LEU A 184 -13.63 15.08 -7.71
C LEU A 184 -14.59 15.28 -8.90
N LEU A 185 -15.88 15.51 -8.65
CA LEU A 185 -16.89 15.76 -9.69
C LEU A 185 -16.98 17.23 -10.13
N HIS A 186 -16.29 18.15 -9.45
CA HIS A 186 -16.29 19.59 -9.71
C HIS A 186 -14.96 20.08 -10.31
#